data_AF-A0A1H7PSA2-F1
#
_entry.id   AF-A0A1H7PSA2-F1
#
_cell.length_a   1.000
_cell.length_b   1.000
_cell.length_c   1.000
_cell.angle_alpha   90.00
_cell.angle_beta   90.00
_cell.angle_gamma   90.00
#
_symmetry.space_group_name_H-M   'P 1'
#
loop_
_entity.id
_entity.type
_entity.pdbx_description
1 polymer ?
#
loop_
_entity_poly.entity_id
_entity_poly.type
_entity_poly.pdbx_seq_one_letter_code
_entity_poly.pdbx_strand_id
1 'polypeptide(L)'
;MSKYFAGDTKFTAQVKSLLSKVYGCSPLKDSVLERAIDYYQSAASTDHKLNKLNKDIDYLTTVVSTKVDAKQSKLERQRQEFVKQLRFESHERYQHLQQICRDIIELCEGENYAETLRKSAQFLGTIQLLSPTEGNKIAATNERHKPLYKAVLALRLLDEVCLQQLLPDTYITSELAKVSSNDVRALRGENPAAYQGFVDAVKIPVLMAALLQDIGNYHPDAQRIMHGADGKLDKFRTLSTTERKALLQINYRETLTYLLNGIGAGIYLGNCKTERSHFLAAENKKLTFIKRLLKSSINPKLGLGNLLKVPQIYSSIVLSTKASYNYKLLPKVYQALYQNAQRGTCSVAVVEALYQITGDFPQGYGVIYVPYEVDQELRYEYAIVNQLYPEKPNEPKCRMATRHLTFIGFGHDLIIHESHNLYFVATAQAFSTITKERLNEILALLASNYLERKELDLLPRCWHPGEYFASKVHQKLWIRDR
;
A
#
# COMPACT_ATOMS: atom_id res chain seq x y z
N MET A 1 -13.67 -19.50 29.83
CA MET A 1 -14.31 -18.94 28.62
C MET A 1 -14.42 -17.44 28.76
N SER A 2 -13.42 -16.69 28.30
CA SER A 2 -13.48 -15.22 28.33
C SER A 2 -14.47 -14.76 27.26
N LYS A 3 -15.37 -13.84 27.62
CA LYS A 3 -16.20 -13.13 26.65
C LYS A 3 -15.23 -12.39 25.72
N TYR A 4 -14.98 -12.93 24.53
CA TYR A 4 -14.29 -12.21 23.47
C TYR A 4 -15.07 -10.90 23.25
N PHE A 5 -14.49 -9.78 23.67
CA PHE A 5 -15.05 -8.46 23.35
C PHE A 5 -14.93 -8.30 21.83
N ALA A 6 -16.01 -8.64 21.12
CA ALA A 6 -16.10 -8.50 19.68
C ALA A 6 -15.96 -7.01 19.28
N GLY A 7 -15.31 -6.77 18.15
CA GLY A 7 -15.18 -5.45 17.54
C GLY A 7 -13.74 -4.99 17.40
N ASP A 8 -13.59 -3.78 16.87
CA ASP A 8 -12.28 -3.20 16.57
C ASP A 8 -11.92 -2.07 17.55
N THR A 9 -10.62 -1.84 17.73
CA THR A 9 -10.13 -0.56 18.28
C THR A 9 -10.42 0.57 17.29
N LYS A 10 -10.42 1.81 17.77
CA LYS A 10 -10.60 2.99 16.89
C LYS A 10 -9.61 2.98 15.72
N PHE A 11 -8.35 2.69 16.00
CA PHE A 11 -7.31 2.64 14.98
C PHE A 11 -7.56 1.53 13.96
N THR A 12 -7.84 0.30 14.41
CA THR A 12 -8.14 -0.82 13.51
C THR A 12 -9.35 -0.52 12.62
N ALA A 13 -10.40 0.11 13.18
CA ALA A 13 -11.57 0.54 12.42
C ALA A 13 -11.24 1.61 11.36
N GLN A 14 -10.36 2.57 11.68
CA GLN A 14 -9.88 3.57 10.71
C GLN A 14 -9.09 2.91 9.57
N VAL A 15 -8.22 1.95 9.89
CA VAL A 15 -7.49 1.17 8.87
C VAL A 15 -8.45 0.39 7.97
N LYS A 16 -9.43 -0.32 8.55
CA LYS A 16 -10.47 -1.02 7.76
C LYS A 16 -11.26 -0.05 6.87
N SER A 17 -11.61 1.13 7.39
CA SER A 17 -12.30 2.16 6.61
C SER A 17 -11.48 2.62 5.41
N LEU A 18 -10.17 2.86 5.59
CA LEU A 18 -9.28 3.23 4.47
C LEU A 18 -9.11 2.09 3.47
N LEU A 19 -8.94 0.85 3.92
CA LEU A 19 -8.89 -0.31 3.04
C LEU A 19 -10.16 -0.37 2.17
N SER A 20 -11.33 -0.13 2.76
CA SER A 20 -12.61 -0.06 2.04
C SER A 20 -12.67 1.10 1.05
N LYS A 21 -12.27 2.32 1.46
CA LYS A 21 -12.28 3.53 0.61
C LYS A 21 -11.27 3.47 -0.54
N VAL A 22 -10.21 2.69 -0.42
CA VAL A 22 -9.18 2.56 -1.46
C VAL A 22 -9.63 1.56 -2.51
N TYR A 23 -9.68 0.26 -2.16
CA TYR A 23 -9.91 -0.84 -3.10
C TYR A 23 -11.00 -1.82 -2.61
N GLY A 24 -11.75 -1.44 -1.56
CA GLY A 24 -12.88 -2.25 -1.11
C GLY A 24 -14.13 -2.01 -1.94
N CYS A 25 -15.19 -2.69 -1.53
CA CYS A 25 -16.51 -2.50 -2.09
C CYS A 25 -17.37 -1.78 -1.06
N SER A 26 -18.11 -0.77 -1.49
CA SER A 26 -19.11 -0.10 -0.66
C SER A 26 -20.47 -0.13 -1.36
N PRO A 27 -21.60 -0.09 -0.62
CA PRO A 27 -22.91 0.06 -1.23
C PRO A 27 -23.03 1.35 -2.08
N LEU A 28 -22.23 2.37 -1.76
CA LEU A 28 -22.21 3.66 -2.46
C LEU A 28 -21.32 3.66 -3.70
N LYS A 29 -20.53 2.59 -3.93
CA LYS A 29 -19.52 2.47 -4.98
C LYS A 29 -18.55 3.65 -5.04
N ASP A 30 -18.14 4.12 -3.87
CA ASP A 30 -17.46 5.40 -3.72
C ASP A 30 -15.95 5.28 -3.52
N SER A 31 -15.39 4.07 -3.53
CA SER A 31 -13.94 3.86 -3.40
C SER A 31 -13.15 4.43 -4.58
N VAL A 32 -11.84 4.63 -4.39
CA VAL A 32 -10.92 5.05 -5.47
C VAL A 32 -11.02 4.09 -6.65
N LEU A 33 -11.10 2.80 -6.37
CA LEU A 33 -11.21 1.76 -7.38
C LEU A 33 -12.55 1.80 -8.11
N GLU A 34 -13.67 1.85 -7.39
CA GLU A 34 -15.00 1.85 -8.00
C GLU A 34 -15.20 3.09 -8.89
N ARG A 35 -14.74 4.26 -8.46
CA ARG A 35 -14.74 5.49 -9.28
C ARG A 35 -13.92 5.36 -10.56
N ALA A 36 -12.83 4.59 -10.54
CA ALA A 36 -12.03 4.30 -11.72
C ALA A 36 -12.75 3.32 -12.67
N ILE A 37 -13.39 2.30 -12.11
CA ILE A 37 -14.21 1.35 -12.88
C ILE A 37 -15.36 2.07 -13.59
N ASP A 38 -16.07 2.95 -12.89
CA ASP A 38 -17.17 3.73 -13.46
C ASP A 38 -16.68 4.66 -14.59
N TYR A 39 -15.48 5.25 -14.43
CA TYR A 39 -14.83 6.00 -15.50
C TYR A 39 -14.54 5.13 -16.72
N TYR A 40 -13.92 3.96 -16.55
CA TYR A 40 -13.61 3.07 -17.67
C TYR A 40 -14.86 2.55 -18.39
N GLN A 41 -15.94 2.27 -17.65
CA GLN A 41 -17.20 1.82 -18.23
C GLN A 41 -17.92 2.90 -19.04
N SER A 42 -17.81 4.16 -18.62
CA SER A 42 -18.46 5.30 -19.29
C SER A 42 -17.61 5.94 -20.41
N ALA A 43 -16.29 5.68 -20.44
CA ALA A 43 -15.35 6.34 -21.35
C ALA A 43 -15.79 6.30 -22.83
N ALA A 44 -16.15 5.13 -23.36
CA ALA A 44 -16.53 4.99 -24.77
C ALA A 44 -17.80 5.80 -25.13
N SER A 45 -18.78 5.84 -24.22
CA SER A 45 -20.02 6.62 -24.41
C SER A 45 -19.73 8.12 -24.37
N THR A 46 -18.88 8.54 -23.43
CA THR A 46 -18.41 9.93 -23.30
C THR A 46 -17.70 10.40 -24.56
N ASP A 47 -16.75 9.61 -25.06
CA ASP A 47 -15.98 9.91 -26.28
C ASP A 47 -16.90 9.97 -27.50
N HIS A 48 -17.83 9.02 -27.65
CA HIS A 48 -18.80 9.04 -28.74
C HIS A 48 -19.66 10.31 -28.72
N LYS A 49 -20.16 10.72 -27.53
CA LYS A 49 -20.97 11.92 -27.38
C LYS A 49 -20.18 13.20 -27.72
N LEU A 50 -18.94 13.32 -27.24
CA LEU A 50 -18.08 14.47 -27.59
C LEU A 50 -17.76 14.52 -29.09
N ASN A 51 -17.40 13.38 -29.68
CA ASN A 51 -17.10 13.29 -31.10
C ASN A 51 -18.31 13.64 -31.97
N LYS A 52 -19.51 13.19 -31.58
CA LYS A 52 -20.75 13.57 -32.27
C LYS A 52 -21.00 15.08 -32.20
N LEU A 53 -20.91 15.67 -31.01
CA LEU A 53 -21.09 17.11 -30.83
C LEU A 53 -20.09 17.93 -31.65
N ASN A 54 -18.81 17.53 -31.67
CA ASN A 54 -17.79 18.22 -32.46
C ASN A 54 -18.05 18.10 -33.96
N LYS A 55 -18.37 16.90 -34.47
CA LYS A 55 -18.71 16.71 -35.90
C LYS A 55 -19.93 17.53 -36.32
N ASP A 56 -20.97 17.58 -35.48
CA ASP A 56 -22.18 18.37 -35.76
C ASP A 56 -21.87 19.88 -35.77
N ILE A 57 -21.00 20.37 -34.87
CA ILE A 57 -20.54 21.77 -34.87
C ILE A 57 -19.69 22.09 -36.10
N ASP A 58 -18.73 21.22 -36.44
CA ASP A 58 -17.85 21.41 -37.59
C ASP A 58 -18.64 21.43 -38.91
N TYR A 59 -19.63 20.52 -39.06
CA TYR A 59 -20.52 20.51 -40.21
C TYR A 59 -21.29 21.83 -40.35
N LEU A 60 -21.88 22.33 -39.27
CA LEU A 60 -22.63 23.59 -39.29
C LEU A 60 -21.74 24.81 -39.55
N THR A 61 -20.46 24.76 -39.14
CA THR A 61 -19.48 25.83 -39.43
C THR A 61 -19.21 25.98 -40.93
N THR A 62 -19.37 24.91 -41.71
CA THR A 62 -19.18 24.94 -43.18
C THR A 62 -20.40 25.42 -43.97
N VAL A 63 -21.56 25.59 -43.33
CA VAL A 63 -22.82 25.95 -43.99
C VAL A 63 -23.28 27.35 -43.53
N VAL A 64 -23.22 28.34 -44.42
CA VAL A 64 -23.55 29.75 -44.09
C VAL A 64 -25.07 29.99 -44.19
N SER A 65 -25.75 30.18 -43.05
CA SER A 65 -27.19 30.50 -42.98
C SER A 65 -27.60 30.98 -41.58
N THR A 66 -28.50 31.98 -41.49
CA THR A 66 -28.99 32.53 -40.20
C THR A 66 -29.75 31.52 -39.32
N LYS A 67 -30.37 30.48 -39.90
CA LYS A 67 -30.97 29.37 -39.12
C LYS A 67 -29.91 28.39 -38.62
N VAL A 68 -28.75 28.33 -39.28
CA VAL A 68 -27.62 27.50 -38.88
C VAL A 68 -26.91 28.09 -37.66
N ASP A 69 -26.80 29.42 -37.56
CA ASP A 69 -26.15 30.12 -36.45
C ASP A 69 -26.80 29.83 -35.08
N ALA A 70 -28.13 29.82 -35.00
CA ALA A 70 -28.86 29.53 -33.76
C ALA A 70 -28.71 28.06 -33.33
N LYS A 71 -28.68 27.14 -34.29
CA LYS A 71 -28.49 25.70 -34.04
C LYS A 71 -27.04 25.40 -33.62
N GLN A 72 -26.08 26.05 -34.26
CA GLN A 72 -24.66 25.98 -33.89
C GLN A 72 -24.45 26.48 -32.46
N SER A 73 -24.96 27.68 -32.14
CA SER A 73 -24.88 28.25 -30.78
C SER A 73 -25.47 27.31 -29.71
N LYS A 74 -26.56 26.60 -30.04
CA LYS A 74 -27.16 25.61 -29.13
C LYS A 74 -26.25 24.39 -28.92
N LEU A 75 -25.66 23.85 -29.99
CA LEU A 75 -24.74 22.71 -29.89
C LEU A 75 -23.44 23.07 -29.16
N GLU A 76 -22.92 24.27 -29.36
CA GLU A 76 -21.76 24.78 -28.63
C GLU A 76 -22.05 24.90 -27.14
N ARG A 77 -23.22 25.42 -26.75
CA ARG A 77 -23.67 25.43 -25.35
C ARG A 77 -23.78 24.02 -24.77
N GLN A 78 -24.41 23.09 -25.49
CA GLN A 78 -24.51 21.69 -25.06
C GLN A 78 -23.14 21.04 -24.87
N ARG A 79 -22.19 21.30 -25.78
CA ARG A 79 -20.82 20.82 -25.64
C ARG A 79 -20.13 21.43 -24.41
N GLN A 80 -20.27 22.74 -24.21
CA GLN A 80 -19.67 23.44 -23.05
C GLN A 80 -20.23 22.92 -21.73
N GLU A 81 -21.55 22.73 -21.63
CA GLU A 81 -22.21 22.16 -20.47
C GLU A 81 -21.73 20.73 -20.19
N PHE A 82 -21.63 19.91 -21.23
CA PHE A 82 -21.16 18.54 -21.09
C PHE A 82 -19.69 18.47 -20.66
N VAL A 83 -18.81 19.29 -21.25
CA VAL A 83 -17.40 19.40 -20.83
C VAL A 83 -17.28 19.92 -19.41
N LYS A 84 -18.13 20.87 -19.00
CA LYS A 84 -18.18 21.38 -17.62
C LYS A 84 -18.58 20.28 -16.63
N GLN A 85 -19.56 19.44 -17.00
CA GLN A 85 -19.95 18.29 -16.19
C GLN A 85 -18.79 17.30 -16.01
N LEU A 86 -18.13 16.89 -17.11
CA LEU A 86 -16.98 15.98 -17.04
C LEU A 86 -15.85 16.55 -16.17
N ARG A 87 -15.63 17.87 -16.24
CA ARG A 87 -14.64 18.56 -15.42
C ARG A 87 -15.01 18.52 -13.93
N PHE A 88 -16.30 18.64 -13.59
CA PHE A 88 -16.76 18.53 -12.21
C PHE A 88 -16.55 17.11 -11.68
N GLU A 89 -16.95 16.09 -12.43
CA GLU A 89 -16.72 14.67 -12.05
C GLU A 89 -15.23 14.35 -11.86
N SER A 90 -14.37 14.89 -12.73
CA SER A 90 -12.91 14.79 -12.61
C SER A 90 -12.41 15.42 -11.31
N HIS A 91 -12.94 16.60 -10.97
CA HIS A 91 -12.57 17.30 -9.75
C HIS A 91 -12.99 16.56 -8.48
N GLU A 92 -14.18 15.97 -8.48
CA GLU A 92 -14.65 15.14 -7.35
C GLU A 92 -13.74 13.92 -7.15
N ARG A 93 -13.33 13.23 -8.24
CA ARG A 93 -12.37 12.13 -8.17
C ARG A 93 -11.01 12.60 -7.62
N TYR A 94 -10.52 13.75 -8.07
CA TYR A 94 -9.29 14.37 -7.53
C TYR A 94 -9.39 14.68 -6.03
N GLN A 95 -10.45 15.36 -5.60
CA GLN A 95 -10.65 15.72 -4.19
C GLN A 95 -10.77 14.48 -3.31
N HIS A 96 -11.51 13.47 -3.76
CA HIS A 96 -11.66 12.21 -3.05
C HIS A 96 -10.31 11.50 -2.87
N LEU A 97 -9.53 11.35 -3.95
CA LEU A 97 -8.20 10.75 -3.88
C LEU A 97 -7.26 11.56 -2.98
N GLN A 98 -7.28 12.89 -3.08
CA GLN A 98 -6.48 13.77 -2.24
C GLN A 98 -6.84 13.61 -0.77
N GLN A 99 -8.13 13.55 -0.42
CA GLN A 99 -8.58 13.36 0.95
C GLN A 99 -8.11 12.02 1.51
N ILE A 100 -8.22 10.93 0.75
CA ILE A 100 -7.69 9.62 1.16
C ILE A 100 -6.18 9.70 1.41
N CYS A 101 -5.43 10.42 0.57
CA CYS A 101 -3.99 10.61 0.80
C CYS A 101 -3.72 11.37 2.12
N ARG A 102 -4.54 12.38 2.46
CA ARG A 102 -4.44 13.09 3.74
C ARG A 102 -4.78 12.18 4.93
N ASP A 103 -5.86 11.41 4.84
CA ASP A 103 -6.25 10.44 5.86
C ASP A 103 -5.13 9.40 6.11
N ILE A 104 -4.44 8.94 5.04
CA ILE A 104 -3.28 8.04 5.14
C ILE A 104 -2.13 8.70 5.91
N ILE A 105 -1.80 9.95 5.56
CA ILE A 105 -0.74 10.73 6.21
C ILE A 105 -1.07 10.91 7.70
N GLU A 106 -2.30 11.28 8.03
CA GLU A 106 -2.74 11.46 9.42
C GLU A 106 -2.55 10.18 10.26
N LEU A 107 -2.84 9.01 9.69
CA LEU A 107 -2.68 7.73 10.38
C LEU A 107 -1.23 7.23 10.47
N CYS A 108 -0.35 7.57 9.52
CA CYS A 108 1.03 7.09 9.51
C CYS A 108 2.07 8.10 10.02
N GLU A 109 1.70 9.37 10.26
CA GLU A 109 2.63 10.40 10.70
C GLU A 109 2.30 10.95 12.09
N GLY A 110 3.34 11.18 12.88
CA GLY A 110 3.28 11.73 14.23
C GLY A 110 4.07 13.03 14.38
N GLU A 111 3.94 13.70 15.52
CA GLU A 111 4.53 15.02 15.79
C GLU A 111 6.04 15.07 15.53
N ASN A 112 6.72 13.94 15.73
CA ASN A 112 8.14 13.77 15.46
C ASN A 112 8.42 12.49 14.64
N TYR A 113 9.69 12.33 14.26
CA TYR A 113 10.15 11.17 13.49
C TYR A 113 9.86 9.84 14.20
N ALA A 114 10.14 9.74 15.51
CA ALA A 114 9.91 8.50 16.26
C ALA A 114 8.42 8.10 16.29
N GLU A 115 7.52 9.06 16.47
CA GLU A 115 6.08 8.80 16.43
C GLU A 115 5.61 8.43 15.01
N THR A 116 6.18 9.06 13.98
CA THR A 116 5.93 8.70 12.57
C THR A 116 6.33 7.25 12.30
N LEU A 117 7.50 6.81 12.78
CA LEU A 117 7.92 5.41 12.66
C LEU A 117 6.96 4.46 13.39
N ARG A 118 6.57 4.79 14.62
CA ARG A 118 5.62 3.98 15.42
C ARG A 118 4.28 3.84 14.72
N LYS A 119 3.70 4.96 14.25
CA LYS A 119 2.41 4.98 13.54
C LYS A 119 2.48 4.22 12.22
N SER A 120 3.58 4.32 11.50
CA SER A 120 3.80 3.57 10.25
C SER A 120 3.92 2.07 10.49
N ALA A 121 4.68 1.65 11.51
CA ALA A 121 4.80 0.26 11.93
C ALA A 121 3.42 -0.31 12.30
N GLN A 122 2.68 0.45 13.12
CA GLN A 122 1.32 0.14 13.52
C GLN A 122 0.38 0.01 12.32
N PHE A 123 0.45 0.90 11.34
CA PHE A 123 -0.40 0.85 10.16
C PHE A 123 -0.08 -0.35 9.27
N LEU A 124 1.19 -0.54 8.91
CA LEU A 124 1.65 -1.68 8.09
C LEU A 124 1.32 -3.01 8.76
N GLY A 125 1.66 -3.17 10.03
CA GLY A 125 1.38 -4.39 10.76
C GLY A 125 -0.12 -4.62 10.95
N THR A 126 -0.93 -3.57 11.18
CA THR A 126 -2.40 -3.73 11.21
C THR A 126 -2.94 -4.23 9.88
N ILE A 127 -2.48 -3.70 8.74
CA ILE A 127 -2.91 -4.18 7.42
C ILE A 127 -2.52 -5.66 7.25
N GLN A 128 -1.30 -6.05 7.64
CA GLN A 128 -0.85 -7.45 7.55
C GLN A 128 -1.70 -8.37 8.44
N LEU A 129 -1.98 -7.96 9.67
CA LEU A 129 -2.77 -8.74 10.64
C LEU A 129 -4.24 -8.87 10.24
N LEU A 130 -4.77 -7.90 9.48
CA LEU A 130 -6.10 -7.97 8.86
C LEU A 130 -6.11 -8.80 7.56
N SER A 131 -4.94 -9.17 7.03
CA SER A 131 -4.81 -9.94 5.81
C SER A 131 -4.71 -11.43 6.13
N PRO A 132 -5.62 -12.28 5.62
CA PRO A 132 -5.61 -13.69 5.94
C PRO A 132 -4.37 -14.36 5.36
N THR A 133 -3.74 -15.20 6.17
CA THR A 133 -2.56 -15.99 5.78
C THR A 133 -2.90 -17.43 5.40
N GLU A 134 -4.12 -17.87 5.73
CA GLU A 134 -4.64 -19.21 5.56
C GLU A 134 -6.11 -19.15 5.07
N GLY A 135 -6.62 -20.23 4.49
CA GLY A 135 -7.98 -20.33 3.98
C GLY A 135 -8.19 -19.79 2.56
N ASN A 136 -9.47 -19.66 2.16
CA ASN A 136 -9.85 -19.53 0.74
C ASN A 136 -9.96 -18.09 0.23
N LYS A 137 -9.85 -17.07 1.10
CA LYS A 137 -10.04 -15.64 0.74
C LYS A 137 -8.74 -14.84 0.69
N ILE A 138 -7.58 -15.52 0.68
CA ILE A 138 -6.24 -14.90 0.70
C ILE A 138 -6.06 -13.94 -0.47
N ALA A 139 -6.15 -14.44 -1.70
CA ALA A 139 -5.83 -13.64 -2.88
C ALA A 139 -6.76 -12.41 -3.03
N ALA A 140 -8.07 -12.60 -2.85
CA ALA A 140 -9.04 -11.50 -2.93
C ALA A 140 -8.85 -10.44 -1.83
N THR A 141 -8.41 -10.82 -0.64
CA THR A 141 -8.15 -9.85 0.44
C THR A 141 -6.82 -9.14 0.24
N ASN A 142 -5.78 -9.89 -0.13
CA ASN A 142 -4.45 -9.34 -0.39
C ASN A 142 -4.46 -8.37 -1.58
N GLU A 143 -5.22 -8.65 -2.64
CA GLU A 143 -5.41 -7.71 -3.76
C GLU A 143 -5.97 -6.36 -3.28
N ARG A 144 -6.94 -6.37 -2.38
CA ARG A 144 -7.58 -5.15 -1.84
C ARG A 144 -6.67 -4.39 -0.86
N HIS A 145 -5.86 -5.10 -0.09
CA HIS A 145 -5.01 -4.49 0.94
C HIS A 145 -3.67 -3.97 0.41
N LYS A 146 -3.17 -4.57 -0.67
CA LYS A 146 -1.85 -4.28 -1.25
C LYS A 146 -1.63 -2.83 -1.66
N PRO A 147 -2.57 -2.10 -2.30
CA PRO A 147 -2.36 -0.70 -2.68
C PRO A 147 -2.06 0.20 -1.49
N LEU A 148 -2.82 0.03 -0.40
CA LEU A 148 -2.64 0.82 0.82
C LEU A 148 -1.32 0.46 1.52
N TYR A 149 -1.00 -0.84 1.66
CA TYR A 149 0.25 -1.29 2.24
C TYR A 149 1.47 -0.74 1.48
N LYS A 150 1.43 -0.82 0.14
CA LYS A 150 2.44 -0.27 -0.77
C LYS A 150 2.59 1.24 -0.61
N ALA A 151 1.49 1.98 -0.47
CA ALA A 151 1.51 3.43 -0.33
C ALA A 151 2.21 3.89 0.96
N VAL A 152 1.98 3.21 2.09
CA VAL A 152 2.66 3.49 3.36
C VAL A 152 4.16 3.18 3.26
N LEU A 153 4.54 2.07 2.61
CA LEU A 153 5.96 1.77 2.34
C LEU A 153 6.61 2.82 1.44
N ALA A 154 5.93 3.27 0.39
CA ALA A 154 6.46 4.29 -0.52
C ALA A 154 6.73 5.63 0.19
N LEU A 155 5.91 6.01 1.18
CA LEU A 155 6.17 7.19 2.02
C LEU A 155 7.42 7.04 2.88
N ARG A 156 7.56 5.91 3.58
CA ARG A 156 8.73 5.68 4.44
C ARG A 156 10.01 5.53 3.62
N LEU A 157 9.91 4.92 2.44
CA LEU A 157 11.02 4.84 1.50
C LEU A 157 11.38 6.22 0.92
N LEU A 158 10.39 7.08 0.64
CA LEU A 158 10.65 8.47 0.25
C LEU A 158 11.44 9.21 1.33
N ASP A 159 11.02 9.09 2.61
CA ASP A 159 11.74 9.72 3.71
C ASP A 159 13.20 9.25 3.76
N GLU A 160 13.46 7.94 3.68
CA GLU A 160 14.82 7.39 3.73
C GLU A 160 15.67 7.77 2.51
N VAL A 161 15.07 7.78 1.31
CA VAL A 161 15.74 8.22 0.08
C VAL A 161 16.12 9.71 0.16
N CYS A 162 15.27 10.56 0.74
CA CYS A 162 15.57 11.96 0.94
C CYS A 162 16.72 12.16 1.94
N LEU A 163 16.72 11.40 3.04
CA LEU A 163 17.76 11.45 4.07
C LEU A 163 19.12 11.02 3.54
N GLN A 164 19.16 9.93 2.77
CA GLN A 164 20.39 9.37 2.19
C GLN A 164 20.75 9.97 0.82
N GLN A 165 19.94 10.90 0.29
CA GLN A 165 20.12 11.54 -1.02
C GLN A 165 20.27 10.53 -2.18
N LEU A 166 19.56 9.39 -2.12
CA LEU A 166 19.75 8.27 -3.05
C LEU A 166 19.19 8.48 -4.45
N LEU A 167 18.29 9.45 -4.63
CA LEU A 167 17.64 9.73 -5.92
C LEU A 167 17.82 11.21 -6.28
N PRO A 168 18.75 11.55 -7.19
CA PRO A 168 18.89 12.91 -7.71
C PRO A 168 17.72 13.22 -8.66
N ASP A 169 16.59 13.63 -8.10
CA ASP A 169 15.42 14.11 -8.86
C ASP A 169 15.26 15.62 -8.66
N THR A 170 15.34 16.38 -9.76
CA THR A 170 15.32 17.84 -9.73
C THR A 170 14.06 18.42 -9.09
N TYR A 171 12.91 17.74 -9.18
CA TYR A 171 11.67 18.23 -8.56
C TYR A 171 11.74 18.03 -7.04
N ILE A 172 12.03 16.81 -6.57
CA ILE A 172 12.16 16.53 -5.13
C ILE A 172 13.24 17.41 -4.51
N THR A 173 14.41 17.51 -5.15
CA THR A 173 15.50 18.38 -4.66
C THR A 173 15.06 19.84 -4.60
N SER A 174 14.31 20.34 -5.59
CA SER A 174 13.81 21.72 -5.56
C SER A 174 12.75 21.96 -4.47
N GLU A 175 11.89 20.98 -4.19
CA GLU A 175 10.90 21.09 -3.11
C GLU A 175 11.56 20.94 -1.73
N LEU A 176 12.57 20.08 -1.61
CA LEU A 176 13.42 19.96 -0.41
C LEU A 176 14.23 21.25 -0.18
N ALA A 177 14.77 21.87 -1.22
CA ALA A 177 15.52 23.12 -1.11
C ALA A 177 14.70 24.26 -0.47
N LYS A 178 13.39 24.31 -0.74
CA LYS A 178 12.47 25.29 -0.12
C LYS A 178 12.29 25.11 1.38
N VAL A 179 12.68 23.95 1.90
CA VAL A 179 12.56 23.57 3.32
C VAL A 179 13.93 23.31 3.98
N SER A 180 15.03 23.60 3.25
CA SER A 180 16.38 23.02 3.45
C SER A 180 17.31 23.62 4.50
N SER A 181 16.84 24.43 5.44
CA SER A 181 17.72 24.82 6.57
C SER A 181 17.87 23.72 7.63
N ASN A 182 17.02 22.67 7.58
CA ASN A 182 16.77 21.78 8.72
C ASN A 182 16.91 20.30 8.33
N ASP A 183 17.24 19.45 9.31
CA ASP A 183 17.16 17.99 9.17
C ASP A 183 15.72 17.59 8.75
N VAL A 184 15.57 16.81 7.67
CA VAL A 184 14.27 16.34 7.17
C VAL A 184 13.49 15.62 8.27
N ARG A 185 14.16 15.00 9.25
CA ARG A 185 13.55 14.37 10.43
C ARG A 185 12.92 15.37 11.40
N ALA A 186 13.47 16.58 11.49
CA ALA A 186 13.04 17.63 12.41
C ALA A 186 12.10 18.66 11.74
N LEU A 187 12.05 18.67 10.40
CA LEU A 187 11.28 19.63 9.61
C LEU A 187 9.83 19.83 10.11
N ARG A 188 9.15 18.74 10.50
CA ARG A 188 7.78 18.81 11.01
C ARG A 188 7.65 19.63 12.29
N GLY A 189 8.59 19.47 13.22
CA GLY A 189 8.58 20.18 14.50
C GLY A 189 9.08 21.61 14.38
N GLU A 190 10.10 21.84 13.56
CA GLU A 190 10.78 23.13 13.46
C GLU A 190 10.08 24.11 12.50
N ASN A 191 9.49 23.60 11.41
CA ASN A 191 8.76 24.43 10.45
C ASN A 191 7.52 23.69 9.90
N PRO A 192 6.42 23.66 10.67
CA PRO A 192 5.19 22.96 10.27
C PRO A 192 4.61 23.43 8.93
N ALA A 193 4.73 24.71 8.61
CA ALA A 193 4.23 25.27 7.35
C ALA A 193 5.04 24.78 6.14
N ALA A 194 6.36 24.77 6.25
CA ALA A 194 7.25 24.21 5.23
C ALA A 194 7.04 22.70 5.07
N TYR A 195 6.89 21.98 6.17
CA TYR A 195 6.54 20.55 6.16
C TYR A 195 5.24 20.30 5.41
N GLN A 196 4.20 21.09 5.69
CA GLN A 196 2.91 20.98 5.01
C GLN A 196 3.04 21.27 3.50
N GLY A 197 3.87 22.26 3.12
CA GLY A 197 4.22 22.51 1.72
C GLY A 197 4.85 21.30 1.04
N PHE A 198 5.81 20.63 1.70
CA PHE A 198 6.43 19.40 1.18
C PHE A 198 5.44 18.23 1.11
N VAL A 199 4.56 18.11 2.10
CA VAL A 199 3.47 17.12 2.09
C VAL A 199 2.59 17.30 0.86
N ASP A 200 2.13 18.53 0.60
CA ASP A 200 1.21 18.82 -0.51
C ASP A 200 1.89 18.71 -1.88
N ALA A 201 3.17 19.10 -1.99
CA ALA A 201 3.93 19.11 -3.24
C ALA A 201 4.56 17.76 -3.59
N VAL A 202 4.88 16.90 -2.62
CA VAL A 202 5.64 15.66 -2.82
C VAL A 202 4.95 14.43 -2.21
N LYS A 203 4.66 14.41 -0.90
CA LYS A 203 4.13 13.19 -0.24
C LYS A 203 2.76 12.77 -0.77
N ILE A 204 1.83 13.72 -0.94
CA ILE A 204 0.50 13.46 -1.52
C ILE A 204 0.64 12.93 -2.96
N PRO A 205 1.39 13.58 -3.88
CA PRO A 205 1.66 13.02 -5.21
C PRO A 205 2.26 11.60 -5.22
N VAL A 206 3.19 11.29 -4.30
CA VAL A 206 3.75 9.93 -4.18
C VAL A 206 2.68 8.93 -3.76
N LEU A 207 1.81 9.28 -2.80
CA LEU A 207 0.67 8.44 -2.41
C LEU A 207 -0.32 8.23 -3.56
N MET A 208 -0.70 9.30 -4.26
CA MET A 208 -1.58 9.22 -5.43
C MET A 208 -1.00 8.25 -6.47
N ALA A 209 0.29 8.39 -6.79
CA ALA A 209 0.96 7.50 -7.72
C ALA A 209 0.99 6.03 -7.23
N ALA A 210 1.26 5.80 -5.95
CA ALA A 210 1.28 4.46 -5.37
C ALA A 210 -0.10 3.79 -5.40
N LEU A 211 -1.16 4.51 -5.04
CA LEU A 211 -2.54 4.01 -5.05
C LEU A 211 -3.03 3.72 -6.48
N LEU A 212 -2.64 4.54 -7.46
CA LEU A 212 -3.09 4.40 -8.85
C LEU A 212 -2.26 3.44 -9.71
N GLN A 213 -1.07 3.02 -9.28
CA GLN A 213 -0.10 2.31 -10.13
C GLN A 213 -0.65 1.06 -10.86
N ASP A 214 -1.63 0.38 -10.26
CA ASP A 214 -2.21 -0.86 -10.78
C ASP A 214 -3.70 -0.69 -11.16
N ILE A 215 -4.20 0.56 -11.20
CA ILE A 215 -5.63 0.87 -11.41
C ILE A 215 -6.10 0.54 -12.84
N GLY A 216 -5.20 0.60 -13.82
CA GLY A 216 -5.49 0.26 -15.21
C GLY A 216 -5.79 -1.24 -15.41
N ASN A 217 -5.42 -2.12 -14.48
CA ASN A 217 -5.81 -3.53 -14.52
C ASN A 217 -7.34 -3.72 -14.45
N TYR A 218 -8.09 -2.71 -14.00
CA TYR A 218 -9.55 -2.75 -13.89
C TYR A 218 -10.27 -2.19 -15.12
N HIS A 219 -9.53 -1.81 -16.16
CA HIS A 219 -10.11 -1.55 -17.47
C HIS A 219 -10.74 -2.84 -18.06
N PRO A 220 -11.88 -2.76 -18.78
CA PRO A 220 -12.54 -3.94 -19.35
C PRO A 220 -11.61 -4.86 -20.16
N ASP A 221 -10.68 -4.30 -20.93
CA ASP A 221 -9.71 -5.07 -21.72
C ASP A 221 -8.74 -5.88 -20.84
N ALA A 222 -8.29 -5.30 -19.72
CA ALA A 222 -7.43 -5.98 -18.77
C ALA A 222 -8.19 -7.10 -18.05
N GLN A 223 -9.45 -6.83 -17.66
CA GLN A 223 -10.32 -7.83 -17.05
C GLN A 223 -10.58 -9.02 -17.99
N ARG A 224 -10.75 -8.79 -19.29
CA ARG A 224 -10.86 -9.86 -20.31
C ARG A 224 -9.62 -10.75 -20.37
N ILE A 225 -8.42 -10.20 -20.17
CA ILE A 225 -7.19 -11.00 -20.09
C ILE A 225 -7.18 -11.83 -18.80
N MET A 226 -7.47 -11.19 -17.66
CA MET A 226 -7.41 -11.85 -16.35
C MET A 226 -8.42 -13.00 -16.23
N HIS A 227 -9.65 -12.78 -16.66
CA HIS A 227 -10.75 -13.76 -16.58
C HIS A 227 -10.88 -14.68 -17.81
N GLY A 228 -10.07 -14.48 -18.85
CA GLY A 228 -10.22 -15.17 -20.12
C GLY A 228 -11.39 -14.63 -20.95
N ALA A 229 -11.43 -15.01 -22.23
CA ALA A 229 -12.42 -14.50 -23.19
C ALA A 229 -13.86 -14.84 -22.82
N ASP A 230 -14.09 -15.96 -22.12
CA ASP A 230 -15.39 -16.42 -21.65
C ASP A 230 -15.72 -15.97 -20.21
N GLY A 231 -14.78 -15.28 -19.54
CA GLY A 231 -14.94 -14.77 -18.18
C GLY A 231 -14.82 -15.83 -17.07
N LYS A 232 -14.45 -17.08 -17.38
CA LYS A 232 -14.51 -18.19 -16.43
C LYS A 232 -13.18 -18.53 -15.75
N LEU A 233 -12.06 -17.98 -16.23
CA LEU A 233 -10.76 -18.27 -15.65
C LEU A 233 -10.58 -17.54 -14.32
N ASP A 234 -9.85 -18.18 -13.40
CA ASP A 234 -9.40 -17.53 -12.17
C ASP A 234 -8.47 -16.37 -12.51
N LYS A 235 -8.85 -15.17 -12.06
CA LYS A 235 -8.07 -13.94 -12.29
C LYS A 235 -6.69 -13.94 -11.65
N PHE A 236 -6.45 -14.83 -10.66
CA PHE A 236 -5.16 -14.97 -9.99
C PHE A 236 -4.26 -16.07 -10.60
N ARG A 237 -4.69 -16.67 -11.71
CA ARG A 237 -3.90 -17.67 -12.43
C ARG A 237 -2.56 -17.11 -12.91
N THR A 238 -1.64 -18.02 -13.22
CA THR A 238 -0.42 -17.64 -13.93
C THR A 238 -0.77 -17.28 -15.38
N LEU A 239 -0.44 -16.06 -15.79
CA LEU A 239 -0.58 -15.61 -17.17
C LEU A 239 0.63 -16.06 -18.00
N SER A 240 0.39 -16.40 -19.26
CA SER A 240 1.46 -16.61 -20.24
C SER A 240 2.27 -15.32 -20.46
N THR A 241 3.47 -15.43 -21.01
CA THR A 241 4.34 -14.27 -21.28
C THR A 241 3.66 -13.22 -22.18
N THR A 242 2.87 -13.67 -23.16
CA THR A 242 2.11 -12.80 -24.08
C THR A 242 0.98 -12.07 -23.36
N GLU A 243 0.13 -12.80 -22.63
CA GLU A 243 -0.96 -12.22 -21.82
C GLU A 243 -0.41 -11.22 -20.79
N ARG A 244 0.68 -11.59 -20.10
CA ARG A 244 1.33 -10.72 -19.11
C ARG A 244 1.83 -9.43 -19.74
N LYS A 245 2.47 -9.49 -20.91
CA LYS A 245 2.94 -8.29 -21.62
C LYS A 245 1.77 -7.39 -22.03
N ALA A 246 0.69 -7.98 -22.56
CA ALA A 246 -0.51 -7.23 -22.93
C ALA A 246 -1.18 -6.58 -21.71
N LEU A 247 -1.32 -7.31 -20.60
CA LEU A 247 -1.88 -6.78 -19.35
C LEU A 247 -1.06 -5.60 -18.82
N LEU A 248 0.28 -5.73 -18.81
CA LEU A 248 1.16 -4.63 -18.38
C LEU A 248 1.03 -3.39 -19.26
N GLN A 249 0.87 -3.56 -20.57
CA GLN A 249 0.67 -2.46 -21.51
C GLN A 249 -0.67 -1.75 -21.27
N ILE A 250 -1.76 -2.51 -21.09
CA ILE A 250 -3.08 -1.96 -20.80
C ILE A 250 -3.04 -1.24 -19.44
N ASN A 251 -2.52 -1.89 -18.40
CA ASN A 251 -2.40 -1.28 -17.07
C ASN A 251 -1.69 0.07 -17.13
N TYR A 252 -0.55 0.13 -17.80
CA TYR A 252 0.20 1.36 -17.96
C TYR A 252 -0.59 2.44 -18.72
N ARG A 253 -1.12 2.08 -19.90
CA ARG A 253 -1.86 3.01 -20.76
C ARG A 253 -3.07 3.58 -20.02
N GLU A 254 -3.89 2.72 -19.46
CA GLU A 254 -5.15 3.11 -18.84
C GLU A 254 -4.97 3.80 -17.49
N THR A 255 -3.94 3.43 -16.71
CA THR A 255 -3.56 4.19 -15.51
C THR A 255 -3.21 5.64 -15.85
N LEU A 256 -2.43 5.87 -16.92
CA LEU A 256 -2.10 7.24 -17.35
C LEU A 256 -3.30 7.97 -17.95
N THR A 257 -4.13 7.31 -18.74
CA THR A 257 -5.38 7.88 -19.27
C THR A 257 -6.28 8.32 -18.13
N TYR A 258 -6.50 7.46 -17.13
CA TYR A 258 -7.32 7.79 -15.96
C TYR A 258 -6.73 8.92 -15.13
N LEU A 259 -5.40 8.93 -14.92
CA LEU A 259 -4.76 10.05 -14.24
C LEU A 259 -4.99 11.38 -14.96
N LEU A 260 -4.79 11.43 -16.27
CA LEU A 260 -4.79 12.68 -17.04
C LEU A 260 -6.20 13.17 -17.37
N ASN A 261 -7.09 12.25 -17.74
CA ASN A 261 -8.41 12.57 -18.27
C ASN A 261 -9.54 12.23 -17.28
N GLY A 262 -9.33 11.27 -16.39
CA GLY A 262 -10.30 10.87 -15.37
C GLY A 262 -10.18 11.71 -14.09
N ILE A 263 -8.95 11.95 -13.61
CA ILE A 263 -8.67 12.69 -12.36
C ILE A 263 -8.27 14.12 -12.67
N GLY A 264 -7.26 14.32 -13.53
CA GLY A 264 -6.79 15.64 -13.94
C GLY A 264 -6.20 16.49 -12.80
N ALA A 265 -6.17 17.80 -13.03
CA ALA A 265 -5.75 18.81 -12.06
C ALA A 265 -6.94 19.36 -11.26
N GLY A 266 -6.69 19.83 -10.05
CA GLY A 266 -7.70 20.50 -9.23
C GLY A 266 -8.34 21.72 -9.92
N ILE A 267 -9.56 22.08 -9.51
CA ILE A 267 -10.23 23.31 -9.93
C ILE A 267 -9.91 24.41 -8.93
N TYR A 268 -9.52 25.59 -9.43
CA TYR A 268 -9.37 26.79 -8.60
C TYR A 268 -10.75 27.35 -8.25
N LEU A 269 -11.02 27.52 -6.96
CA LEU A 269 -12.24 28.10 -6.40
C LEU A 269 -11.88 29.46 -5.79
N GLY A 270 -11.82 30.49 -6.62
CA GLY A 270 -11.53 31.86 -6.18
C GLY A 270 -11.71 32.87 -7.30
N ASN A 271 -11.56 34.15 -6.95
CA ASN A 271 -11.88 35.27 -7.86
C ASN A 271 -10.63 36.02 -8.37
N CYS A 272 -9.43 35.64 -7.94
CA CYS A 272 -8.20 36.34 -8.27
C CYS A 272 -7.47 35.69 -9.44
N LYS A 273 -7.19 36.46 -10.50
CA LYS A 273 -6.50 35.95 -11.71
C LYS A 273 -5.08 35.47 -11.42
N THR A 274 -4.34 36.19 -10.56
CA THR A 274 -2.95 35.83 -10.23
C THR A 274 -2.90 34.55 -9.40
N GLU A 275 -3.74 34.44 -8.36
CA GLU A 275 -3.89 33.21 -7.56
C GLU A 275 -4.30 32.02 -8.43
N ARG A 276 -5.26 32.22 -9.35
CA ARG A 276 -5.66 31.18 -10.31
C ARG A 276 -4.46 30.68 -11.11
N SER A 277 -3.65 31.59 -11.65
CA SER A 277 -2.46 31.22 -12.42
C SER A 277 -1.44 30.45 -11.59
N HIS A 278 -1.17 30.90 -10.35
CA HIS A 278 -0.26 30.20 -9.44
C HIS A 278 -0.78 28.81 -9.05
N PHE A 279 -2.07 28.71 -8.72
CA PHE A 279 -2.72 27.43 -8.41
C PHE A 279 -2.62 26.45 -9.57
N LEU A 280 -3.00 26.87 -10.78
CA LEU A 280 -2.94 26.01 -11.96
C LEU A 280 -1.50 25.57 -12.27
N ALA A 281 -0.52 26.45 -12.10
CA ALA A 281 0.89 26.09 -12.27
C ALA A 281 1.34 25.04 -11.24
N ALA A 282 0.95 25.19 -9.97
CA ALA A 282 1.26 24.23 -8.91
C ALA A 282 0.59 22.86 -9.13
N GLU A 283 -0.71 22.85 -9.47
CA GLU A 283 -1.43 21.62 -9.78
C GLU A 283 -0.85 20.88 -11.00
N ASN A 284 -0.49 21.62 -12.07
CA ASN A 284 0.14 21.03 -13.24
C ASN A 284 1.52 20.43 -12.92
N LYS A 285 2.31 21.06 -12.05
CA LYS A 285 3.58 20.50 -11.57
C LYS A 285 3.37 19.19 -10.82
N LYS A 286 2.38 19.15 -9.91
CA LYS A 286 2.01 17.92 -9.19
C LYS A 286 1.57 16.81 -10.14
N LEU A 287 0.65 17.11 -11.07
CA LEU A 287 0.17 16.13 -12.06
C LEU A 287 1.32 15.59 -12.93
N THR A 288 2.24 16.46 -13.35
CA THR A 288 3.44 16.08 -14.10
C THR A 288 4.36 15.18 -13.29
N PHE A 289 4.54 15.46 -12.01
CA PHE A 289 5.33 14.65 -11.09
C PHE A 289 4.71 13.24 -10.90
N ILE A 290 3.39 13.16 -10.66
CA ILE A 290 2.66 11.87 -10.56
C ILE A 290 2.82 11.06 -11.85
N LYS A 291 2.64 11.70 -13.01
CA LYS A 291 2.83 11.06 -14.32
C LYS A 291 4.26 10.52 -14.48
N ARG A 292 5.28 11.28 -14.06
CA ARG A 292 6.68 10.87 -14.14
C ARG A 292 6.98 9.68 -13.22
N LEU A 293 6.45 9.68 -11.99
CA LEU A 293 6.55 8.56 -11.05
C LEU A 293 5.99 7.27 -11.67
N LEU A 294 4.76 7.32 -12.17
CA LEU A 294 4.09 6.17 -12.78
C LEU A 294 4.84 5.65 -14.01
N LYS A 295 5.20 6.55 -14.94
CA LYS A 295 5.93 6.20 -16.17
C LYS A 295 7.29 5.58 -15.87
N SER A 296 8.05 6.17 -14.94
CA SER A 296 9.37 5.66 -14.57
C SER A 296 9.30 4.34 -13.79
N SER A 297 8.20 4.04 -13.08
CA SER A 297 8.08 2.80 -12.30
C SER A 297 8.04 1.50 -13.12
N ILE A 298 7.77 1.58 -14.43
CA ILE A 298 7.74 0.41 -15.33
C ILE A 298 9.15 -0.19 -15.48
N ASN A 299 10.13 0.68 -15.69
CA ASN A 299 11.54 0.33 -15.79
C ASN A 299 12.36 1.41 -15.09
N PRO A 300 12.43 1.37 -13.75
CA PRO A 300 12.98 2.46 -12.97
C PRO A 300 14.48 2.58 -13.09
N LYS A 301 15.21 1.50 -13.39
CA LYS A 301 16.68 1.47 -13.37
C LYS A 301 17.18 2.10 -12.06
N LEU A 302 17.91 3.22 -12.13
CA LEU A 302 18.39 3.99 -10.98
C LEU A 302 17.56 5.25 -10.67
N GLY A 303 16.45 5.46 -11.39
CA GLY A 303 15.65 6.69 -11.31
C GLY A 303 14.52 6.67 -10.28
N LEU A 304 13.75 7.76 -10.30
CA LEU A 304 12.63 8.05 -9.39
C LEU A 304 11.59 6.93 -9.27
N GLY A 305 11.36 6.16 -10.34
CA GLY A 305 10.38 5.09 -10.37
C GLY A 305 10.60 3.99 -9.33
N ASN A 306 11.81 3.89 -8.76
CA ASN A 306 12.12 2.97 -7.67
C ASN A 306 11.28 3.22 -6.41
N LEU A 307 10.85 4.47 -6.17
CA LEU A 307 9.94 4.82 -5.06
C LEU A 307 8.61 4.05 -5.12
N LEU A 308 8.19 3.62 -6.32
CA LEU A 308 6.99 2.81 -6.49
C LEU A 308 7.33 1.34 -6.74
N LYS A 309 8.37 1.07 -7.54
CA LYS A 309 8.69 -0.30 -7.97
C LYS A 309 9.17 -1.18 -6.82
N VAL A 310 10.03 -0.67 -5.95
CA VAL A 310 10.60 -1.45 -4.84
C VAL A 310 9.49 -1.81 -3.82
N PRO A 311 8.64 -0.88 -3.36
CA PRO A 311 7.45 -1.21 -2.55
C PRO A 311 6.45 -2.12 -3.27
N GLN A 312 6.27 -1.99 -4.59
CA GLN A 312 5.40 -2.87 -5.38
C GLN A 312 5.90 -4.33 -5.32
N ILE A 313 7.20 -4.57 -5.52
CA ILE A 313 7.76 -5.93 -5.46
C ILE A 313 7.65 -6.49 -4.04
N TYR A 314 8.04 -5.72 -3.01
CA TYR A 314 7.92 -6.13 -1.61
C TYR A 314 6.48 -6.54 -1.25
N SER A 315 5.52 -5.65 -1.50
CA SER A 315 4.10 -5.89 -1.19
C SER A 315 3.48 -7.02 -2.01
N SER A 316 4.00 -7.31 -3.21
CA SER A 316 3.55 -8.46 -4.01
C SER A 316 3.91 -9.83 -3.40
N ILE A 317 4.91 -9.86 -2.52
CA ILE A 317 5.35 -11.07 -1.81
C ILE A 317 4.67 -11.15 -0.45
N VAL A 318 4.69 -10.05 0.31
CA VAL A 318 4.08 -9.96 1.66
C VAL A 318 2.56 -10.14 1.62
N LEU A 319 1.91 -9.56 0.62
CA LEU A 319 0.47 -9.71 0.34
C LEU A 319 0.27 -10.41 -1.01
N SER A 320 0.80 -11.63 -1.14
CA SER A 320 0.72 -12.38 -2.38
C SER A 320 -0.71 -12.78 -2.74
N THR A 321 -1.01 -12.74 -4.04
CA THR A 321 -2.27 -13.26 -4.60
C THR A 321 -2.09 -14.61 -5.28
N LYS A 322 -0.88 -15.19 -5.24
CA LYS A 322 -0.59 -16.49 -5.86
C LYS A 322 -1.18 -17.63 -5.03
N ALA A 323 -1.65 -18.68 -5.70
CA ALA A 323 -2.08 -19.91 -5.04
C ALA A 323 -0.97 -20.57 -4.19
N SER A 324 0.30 -20.38 -4.57
CA SER A 324 1.47 -20.87 -3.83
C SER A 324 1.93 -19.94 -2.69
N TYR A 325 1.08 -19.03 -2.23
CA TYR A 325 1.42 -18.14 -1.12
C TYR A 325 1.77 -18.95 0.13
N ASN A 326 2.95 -18.66 0.70
CA ASN A 326 3.44 -19.31 1.90
C ASN A 326 3.98 -18.26 2.87
N TYR A 327 3.24 -18.07 3.96
CA TYR A 327 3.60 -17.12 5.02
C TYR A 327 4.99 -17.39 5.63
N LYS A 328 5.42 -18.66 5.72
CA LYS A 328 6.74 -19.04 6.25
C LYS A 328 7.90 -18.46 5.42
N LEU A 329 7.67 -18.12 4.16
CA LEU A 329 8.71 -17.60 3.27
C LEU A 329 8.83 -16.08 3.29
N LEU A 330 7.98 -15.36 4.04
CA LEU A 330 8.02 -13.90 4.08
C LEU A 330 9.37 -13.32 4.51
N PRO A 331 10.12 -13.90 5.47
CA PRO A 331 11.44 -13.38 5.82
C PRO A 331 12.48 -13.46 4.68
N LYS A 332 12.17 -14.16 3.58
CA LYS A 332 13.01 -14.26 2.38
C LYS A 332 12.63 -13.25 1.29
N VAL A 333 11.75 -12.28 1.56
CA VAL A 333 11.27 -11.29 0.57
C VAL A 333 12.42 -10.57 -0.15
N TYR A 334 13.51 -10.27 0.57
CA TYR A 334 14.66 -9.55 0.00
C TYR A 334 15.48 -10.37 -0.99
N GLN A 335 15.42 -11.71 -0.93
CA GLN A 335 16.07 -12.55 -1.95
C GLN A 335 15.51 -12.24 -3.34
N ALA A 336 14.19 -12.09 -3.45
CA ALA A 336 13.55 -11.71 -4.71
C ALA A 336 13.85 -10.26 -5.11
N LEU A 337 13.88 -9.32 -4.16
CA LEU A 337 14.22 -7.92 -4.44
C LEU A 337 15.64 -7.75 -4.96
N TYR A 338 16.64 -8.36 -4.29
CA TYR A 338 18.03 -8.31 -4.74
C TYR A 338 18.22 -8.98 -6.09
N GLN A 339 17.53 -10.10 -6.38
CA GLN A 339 17.55 -10.70 -7.72
C GLN A 339 17.00 -9.75 -8.79
N ASN A 340 15.94 -8.98 -8.50
CA ASN A 340 15.42 -7.97 -9.43
C ASN A 340 16.42 -6.81 -9.62
N ALA A 341 17.09 -6.39 -8.54
CA ALA A 341 18.09 -5.33 -8.60
C ALA A 341 19.35 -5.75 -9.38
N GLN A 342 19.86 -6.97 -9.15
CA GLN A 342 20.98 -7.56 -9.90
C GLN A 342 20.69 -7.69 -11.40
N ARG A 343 19.43 -7.93 -11.76
CA ARG A 343 18.97 -7.93 -13.17
C ARG A 343 18.76 -6.53 -13.75
N GLY A 344 19.10 -5.47 -13.02
CA GLY A 344 18.93 -4.07 -13.44
C GLY A 344 17.48 -3.58 -13.48
N THR A 345 16.54 -4.30 -12.87
CA THR A 345 15.11 -3.93 -12.88
C THR A 345 14.81 -2.82 -11.88
N CYS A 346 15.57 -2.72 -10.80
CA CYS A 346 15.46 -1.65 -9.79
C CYS A 346 16.81 -1.33 -9.16
N SER A 347 16.89 -0.23 -8.42
CA SER A 347 18.12 0.24 -7.77
C SER A 347 18.45 -0.60 -6.53
N VAL A 348 19.70 -1.07 -6.43
CA VAL A 348 20.21 -1.79 -5.25
C VAL A 348 20.16 -0.89 -4.01
N ALA A 349 20.63 0.36 -4.13
CA ALA A 349 20.63 1.31 -3.00
C ALA A 349 19.21 1.58 -2.46
N VAL A 350 18.20 1.62 -3.33
CA VAL A 350 16.80 1.80 -2.89
C VAL A 350 16.23 0.52 -2.26
N VAL A 351 16.68 -0.66 -2.72
CA VAL A 351 16.35 -1.94 -2.06
C VAL A 351 16.99 -2.00 -0.68
N GLU A 352 18.24 -1.59 -0.52
CA GLU A 352 18.95 -1.51 0.77
C GLU A 352 18.28 -0.52 1.71
N ALA A 353 17.84 0.64 1.22
CA ALA A 353 17.06 1.59 2.01
C ALA A 353 15.75 0.97 2.53
N LEU A 354 15.00 0.24 1.69
CA LEU A 354 13.82 -0.49 2.16
C LEU A 354 14.18 -1.59 3.17
N TYR A 355 15.31 -2.28 2.95
CA TYR A 355 15.80 -3.33 3.84
C TYR A 355 16.13 -2.80 5.23
N GLN A 356 16.78 -1.64 5.31
CA GLN A 356 17.04 -0.94 6.55
C GLN A 356 15.73 -0.56 7.27
N ILE A 357 14.68 -0.18 6.53
CA ILE A 357 13.37 0.17 7.11
C ILE A 357 12.69 -1.06 7.72
N THR A 358 12.64 -2.19 7.01
CA THR A 358 11.77 -3.33 7.41
C THR A 358 12.50 -4.48 8.08
N GLY A 359 13.80 -4.66 7.85
CA GLY A 359 14.52 -5.90 8.14
C GLY A 359 14.00 -7.10 7.35
N ASP A 360 14.43 -8.31 7.75
CA ASP A 360 13.99 -9.58 7.14
C ASP A 360 12.50 -9.83 7.39
N PHE A 361 12.04 -9.60 8.62
CA PHE A 361 10.69 -9.96 9.06
C PHE A 361 9.70 -8.79 8.87
N PRO A 362 8.65 -8.95 8.03
CA PRO A 362 7.68 -7.87 7.80
C PRO A 362 6.90 -7.46 9.06
N GLN A 363 6.41 -6.23 9.09
CA GLN A 363 5.53 -5.76 10.17
C GLN A 363 4.27 -6.64 10.27
N GLY A 364 3.89 -7.02 11.49
CA GLY A 364 2.80 -7.97 11.75
C GLY A 364 3.17 -9.44 11.54
N TYR A 365 4.45 -9.77 11.30
CA TYR A 365 4.89 -11.16 11.19
C TYR A 365 4.89 -11.88 12.55
N GLY A 366 4.39 -13.11 12.59
CA GLY A 366 4.36 -13.95 13.79
C GLY A 366 5.67 -14.71 13.99
N VAL A 367 6.47 -14.26 14.96
CA VAL A 367 7.74 -14.90 15.36
C VAL A 367 7.50 -15.87 16.51
N ILE A 368 8.17 -17.02 16.46
CA ILE A 368 8.23 -17.98 17.56
C ILE A 368 9.65 -17.96 18.12
N TYR A 369 9.79 -17.82 19.43
CA TYR A 369 11.08 -17.68 20.07
C TYR A 369 11.19 -18.46 21.38
N VAL A 370 12.43 -18.76 21.77
CA VAL A 370 12.78 -19.35 23.06
C VAL A 370 13.02 -18.20 24.05
N PRO A 371 12.31 -18.11 25.18
CA PRO A 371 12.55 -17.06 26.17
C PRO A 371 13.94 -17.15 26.81
N TYR A 372 14.50 -16.00 27.22
CA TYR A 372 15.82 -15.90 27.86
C TYR A 372 15.88 -16.43 29.31
N GLU A 373 14.73 -16.77 29.91
CA GLU A 373 14.66 -17.15 31.33
C GLU A 373 15.24 -18.56 31.55
N VAL A 374 16.35 -18.64 32.29
CA VAL A 374 17.17 -19.86 32.46
C VAL A 374 16.56 -20.87 33.44
N ASP A 375 15.80 -20.40 34.44
CA ASP A 375 15.30 -21.23 35.56
C ASP A 375 13.88 -21.79 35.34
N GLN A 376 13.36 -21.75 34.12
CA GLN A 376 12.00 -22.21 33.82
C GLN A 376 11.99 -23.38 32.84
N GLU A 377 10.90 -24.16 32.88
CA GLU A 377 10.68 -25.26 31.94
C GLU A 377 10.87 -24.81 30.49
N LEU A 378 11.64 -25.59 29.73
CA LEU A 378 11.87 -25.38 28.29
C LEU A 378 10.53 -25.18 27.57
N ARG A 379 10.43 -24.05 26.87
CA ARG A 379 9.25 -23.65 26.11
C ARG A 379 9.60 -22.69 24.98
N TYR A 380 8.67 -22.54 24.04
CA TYR A 380 8.68 -21.43 23.09
C TYR A 380 7.47 -20.53 23.33
N GLU A 381 7.59 -19.27 22.93
CA GLU A 381 6.57 -18.24 23.06
C GLU A 381 6.35 -17.55 21.69
N TYR A 382 5.23 -16.85 21.58
CA TYR A 382 4.82 -16.13 20.38
C TYR A 382 5.02 -14.62 20.56
N ALA A 383 5.48 -13.98 19.50
CA ALA A 383 5.62 -12.54 19.40
C ALA A 383 5.25 -12.03 18.00
N ILE A 384 4.95 -10.74 17.89
CA ILE A 384 4.58 -10.09 16.62
C ILE A 384 5.56 -8.96 16.34
N VAL A 385 6.12 -8.91 15.13
CA VAL A 385 6.96 -7.79 14.68
C VAL A 385 6.15 -6.51 14.68
N ASN A 386 6.60 -5.49 15.42
CA ASN A 386 5.81 -4.28 15.67
C ASN A 386 6.58 -2.95 15.55
N GLN A 387 7.88 -2.97 15.24
CA GLN A 387 8.66 -1.76 15.04
C GLN A 387 9.51 -1.83 13.76
N LEU A 388 9.72 -0.68 13.12
CA LEU A 388 10.60 -0.49 11.96
C LEU A 388 12.06 -0.24 12.41
N TYR A 389 12.99 -0.26 11.46
CA TYR A 389 14.42 -0.04 11.66
C TYR A 389 15.02 -0.94 12.75
N PRO A 390 15.03 -2.27 12.54
CA PRO A 390 15.79 -3.16 13.41
C PRO A 390 17.30 -2.85 13.26
N GLU A 391 18.05 -2.98 14.35
CA GLU A 391 19.51 -2.72 14.32
C GLU A 391 20.24 -3.74 13.46
N LYS A 392 19.82 -5.01 13.56
CA LYS A 392 20.21 -6.07 12.64
C LYS A 392 18.97 -6.58 11.90
N PRO A 393 19.00 -6.69 10.57
CA PRO A 393 17.82 -7.10 9.80
C PRO A 393 17.20 -8.44 10.21
N ASN A 394 18.02 -9.37 10.68
CA ASN A 394 17.64 -10.72 11.11
C ASN A 394 17.18 -10.81 12.58
N GLU A 395 17.26 -9.72 13.35
CA GLU A 395 16.85 -9.65 14.75
C GLU A 395 15.68 -8.68 14.92
N PRO A 396 14.42 -9.14 14.72
CA PRO A 396 13.28 -8.24 14.67
C PRO A 396 12.92 -7.68 16.07
N LYS A 397 12.41 -6.44 16.06
CA LYS A 397 11.76 -5.79 17.20
C LYS A 397 10.30 -6.23 17.26
N CYS A 398 9.93 -6.90 18.33
CA CYS A 398 8.65 -7.57 18.48
C CYS A 398 7.93 -7.17 19.77
N ARG A 399 6.60 -7.38 19.79
CA ARG A 399 5.75 -7.37 20.98
C ARG A 399 5.42 -8.79 21.37
N MET A 400 5.59 -9.15 22.65
CA MET A 400 5.15 -10.47 23.15
C MET A 400 3.63 -10.64 22.96
N ALA A 401 3.22 -11.80 22.46
CA ALA A 401 1.81 -12.19 22.32
C ALA A 401 1.43 -13.30 23.31
N THR A 402 2.42 -14.05 23.83
CA THR A 402 2.23 -15.04 24.89
C THR A 402 3.29 -14.88 25.98
N ARG A 403 2.93 -15.28 27.20
CA ARG A 403 3.84 -15.39 28.35
C ARG A 403 3.40 -16.56 29.20
N HIS A 404 4.35 -17.41 29.60
CA HIS A 404 4.09 -18.67 30.30
C HIS A 404 3.01 -19.48 29.58
N LEU A 405 3.15 -19.63 28.25
CA LEU A 405 2.25 -20.38 27.39
C LEU A 405 0.79 -19.89 27.38
N THR A 406 0.56 -18.63 27.77
CA THR A 406 -0.77 -18.02 27.80
C THR A 406 -0.79 -16.77 26.93
N PHE A 407 -1.82 -16.62 26.09
CA PHE A 407 -2.02 -15.40 25.30
C PHE A 407 -2.29 -14.19 26.21
N ILE A 408 -1.61 -13.09 25.93
CA ILE A 408 -1.72 -11.84 26.67
C ILE A 408 -2.25 -10.74 25.75
N GLY A 409 -3.09 -9.84 26.26
CA GLY A 409 -3.55 -8.68 25.50
C GLY A 409 -2.56 -7.51 25.46
N PHE A 410 -1.56 -7.55 26.33
CA PHE A 410 -0.51 -6.56 26.49
C PHE A 410 0.78 -7.29 26.88
N GLY A 411 1.87 -6.97 26.21
CA GLY A 411 3.19 -7.56 26.47
C GLY A 411 4.30 -6.51 26.35
N HIS A 412 5.53 -6.86 26.73
CA HIS A 412 6.67 -5.95 26.56
C HIS A 412 7.23 -6.04 25.13
N ASP A 413 7.87 -4.95 24.70
CA ASP A 413 8.71 -4.98 23.50
C ASP A 413 10.02 -5.73 23.80
N LEU A 414 10.48 -6.53 22.85
CA LEU A 414 11.77 -7.21 22.91
C LEU A 414 12.42 -7.30 21.53
N ILE A 415 13.73 -7.47 21.53
CA ILE A 415 14.49 -7.88 20.34
C ILE A 415 14.67 -9.39 20.40
N ILE A 416 14.29 -10.07 19.33
CA ILE A 416 14.45 -11.52 19.23
C ILE A 416 15.74 -11.81 18.47
N HIS A 417 16.79 -12.18 19.20
CA HIS A 417 18.06 -12.55 18.59
C HIS A 417 17.95 -13.84 17.77
N GLU A 418 18.81 -14.00 16.78
CA GLU A 418 18.88 -15.20 15.93
C GLU A 418 18.97 -16.49 16.76
N SER A 419 19.78 -16.47 17.82
CA SER A 419 19.99 -17.57 18.77
C SER A 419 18.76 -18.00 19.56
N HIS A 420 17.67 -17.22 19.53
CA HIS A 420 16.42 -17.50 20.24
C HIS A 420 15.23 -17.58 19.28
N ASN A 421 15.39 -17.23 18.02
CA ASN A 421 14.31 -17.25 17.02
C ASN A 421 14.22 -18.62 16.32
N LEU A 422 13.10 -19.32 16.50
CA LEU A 422 12.88 -20.66 15.94
C LEU A 422 12.72 -20.67 14.40
N TYR A 423 12.61 -19.49 13.77
CA TYR A 423 12.72 -19.38 12.32
C TYR A 423 14.05 -19.94 11.81
N PHE A 424 15.15 -19.70 12.53
CA PHE A 424 16.48 -20.15 12.13
C PHE A 424 16.68 -21.63 12.40
N VAL A 425 17.34 -22.29 11.44
CA VAL A 425 17.53 -23.74 11.45
C VAL A 425 18.33 -24.18 12.67
N ALA A 426 19.46 -23.50 12.94
CA ALA A 426 20.34 -23.81 14.06
C ALA A 426 19.61 -23.73 15.42
N THR A 427 18.87 -22.65 15.66
CA THR A 427 18.13 -22.44 16.91
C THR A 427 17.05 -23.50 17.12
N ALA A 428 16.29 -23.83 16.07
CA ALA A 428 15.29 -24.89 16.21
C ALA A 428 15.89 -26.29 16.37
N GLN A 429 17.03 -26.57 15.73
CA GLN A 429 17.75 -27.83 15.95
C GLN A 429 18.22 -27.93 17.42
N ALA A 430 18.78 -26.85 17.96
CA ALA A 430 19.16 -26.78 19.37
C ALA A 430 17.95 -26.96 20.30
N PHE A 431 16.79 -26.38 19.96
CA PHE A 431 15.58 -26.52 20.76
C PHE A 431 14.90 -27.90 20.62
N SER A 432 15.11 -28.60 19.51
CA SER A 432 14.49 -29.92 19.24
C SER A 432 14.95 -31.05 20.18
N THR A 433 15.92 -30.79 21.06
CA THR A 433 16.35 -31.72 22.12
C THR A 433 15.30 -31.90 23.22
N ILE A 434 14.29 -31.05 23.27
CA ILE A 434 13.14 -31.17 24.19
C ILE A 434 12.30 -32.43 23.86
N THR A 435 11.64 -33.01 24.87
CA THR A 435 10.84 -34.22 24.68
C THR A 435 9.61 -33.97 23.79
N LYS A 436 9.21 -35.00 23.04
CA LYS A 436 8.03 -34.95 22.16
C LYS A 436 6.76 -34.67 22.97
N GLU A 437 6.67 -35.22 24.18
CA GLU A 437 5.56 -35.04 25.11
C GLU A 437 5.42 -33.56 25.49
N ARG A 438 6.54 -32.91 25.81
CA ARG A 438 6.55 -31.49 26.18
C ARG A 438 6.21 -30.58 25.00
N LEU A 439 6.69 -30.88 23.79
CA LEU A 439 6.28 -30.13 22.59
C LEU A 439 4.78 -30.23 22.34
N ASN A 440 4.19 -31.42 22.54
CA ASN A 440 2.75 -31.60 22.41
C ASN A 440 1.98 -30.80 23.46
N GLU A 441 2.46 -30.73 24.70
CA GLU A 441 1.87 -29.92 25.76
C GLU A 441 1.87 -28.43 25.39
N ILE A 442 3.03 -27.91 24.96
CA ILE A 442 3.17 -26.51 24.53
C ILE A 442 2.21 -26.22 23.36
N LEU A 443 2.17 -27.11 22.37
CA LEU A 443 1.31 -26.96 21.20
C LEU A 443 -0.18 -27.00 21.57
N ALA A 444 -0.57 -27.83 22.54
CA ALA A 444 -1.95 -27.90 23.04
C ALA A 444 -2.38 -26.60 23.73
N LEU A 445 -1.46 -25.88 24.38
CA LEU A 445 -1.72 -24.61 25.03
C LEU A 445 -1.74 -23.43 24.04
N LEU A 446 -0.93 -23.48 22.99
CA LEU A 446 -0.70 -22.35 22.09
C LEU A 446 -1.34 -22.47 20.70
N ALA A 447 -1.90 -23.62 20.31
CA ALA A 447 -2.55 -23.81 19.02
C ALA A 447 -4.06 -24.06 19.18
N SER A 448 -4.88 -23.18 18.60
CA SER A 448 -6.34 -23.35 18.51
C SER A 448 -6.75 -24.61 17.73
N ASN A 449 -5.91 -25.08 16.79
CA ASN A 449 -6.11 -26.28 15.98
C ASN A 449 -5.14 -27.43 16.33
N TYR A 450 -4.82 -27.60 17.62
CA TYR A 450 -3.89 -28.63 18.10
C TYR A 450 -4.12 -30.03 17.51
N LEU A 451 -5.38 -30.49 17.39
CA LEU A 451 -5.71 -31.83 16.88
C LEU A 451 -5.20 -32.08 15.46
N GLU A 452 -5.20 -31.05 14.60
CA GLU A 452 -4.67 -31.13 13.24
C GLU A 452 -3.14 -31.03 13.21
N ARG A 453 -2.57 -30.25 14.13
CA ARG A 453 -1.11 -30.00 14.19
C ARG A 453 -0.32 -31.09 14.88
N LYS A 454 -0.95 -31.90 15.73
CA LYS A 454 -0.30 -33.04 16.42
C LYS A 454 0.30 -34.05 15.45
N GLU A 455 -0.32 -34.20 14.28
CA GLU A 455 0.12 -35.08 13.18
C GLU A 455 1.13 -34.39 12.22
N LEU A 456 1.52 -33.14 12.49
CA LEU A 456 2.43 -32.32 11.68
C LEU A 456 3.75 -31.99 12.43
N ASP A 457 4.45 -30.95 11.97
CA ASP A 457 5.66 -30.41 12.57
C ASP A 457 5.38 -29.81 13.96
N LEU A 458 5.84 -30.50 15.00
CA LEU A 458 5.68 -30.12 16.41
C LEU A 458 6.47 -28.85 16.78
N LEU A 459 7.43 -28.43 15.94
CA LEU A 459 8.23 -27.24 16.16
C LEU A 459 8.01 -26.21 15.03
N PRO A 460 6.91 -25.45 15.08
CA PRO A 460 6.60 -24.47 14.05
C PRO A 460 7.69 -23.39 13.93
N ARG A 461 7.97 -22.98 12.69
CA ARG A 461 8.96 -21.94 12.35
C ARG A 461 8.43 -20.51 12.44
N CYS A 462 7.11 -20.37 12.46
CA CYS A 462 6.38 -19.12 12.62
C CYS A 462 4.95 -19.43 13.11
N TRP A 463 4.23 -18.43 13.59
CA TRP A 463 2.82 -18.57 13.96
C TRP A 463 1.94 -17.57 13.19
N HIS A 464 0.64 -17.82 13.18
CA HIS A 464 -0.34 -17.05 12.39
C HIS A 464 -1.15 -16.13 13.32
N PRO A 465 -0.84 -14.83 13.41
CA PRO A 465 -1.43 -13.93 14.41
C PRO A 465 -2.85 -13.43 14.09
N GLY A 466 -3.46 -13.89 12.99
CA GLY A 466 -4.77 -13.41 12.54
C GLY A 466 -5.90 -13.65 13.55
N GLU A 467 -6.02 -14.86 14.09
CA GLU A 467 -7.03 -15.21 15.10
C GLU A 467 -6.80 -14.44 16.40
N TYR A 468 -5.53 -14.33 16.81
CA TYR A 468 -5.15 -13.52 17.97
C TYR A 468 -5.60 -12.07 17.79
N PHE A 469 -5.31 -11.44 16.66
CA PHE A 469 -5.64 -10.03 16.40
C PHE A 469 -7.13 -9.77 16.14
N ALA A 470 -7.93 -10.80 15.85
CA ALA A 470 -9.38 -10.68 15.69
C ALA A 470 -10.07 -10.25 17.01
N SER A 471 -9.45 -10.53 18.16
CA SER A 471 -9.92 -10.07 19.47
C SER A 471 -9.57 -8.60 19.70
N LYS A 472 -10.56 -7.76 20.01
CA LYS A 472 -10.36 -6.32 20.31
C LYS A 472 -9.31 -6.07 21.40
N VAL A 473 -9.23 -6.97 22.38
CA VAL A 473 -8.28 -6.87 23.51
C VAL A 473 -6.84 -6.97 23.01
N HIS A 474 -6.60 -7.83 22.02
CA HIS A 474 -5.28 -8.12 21.46
C HIS A 474 -4.84 -7.10 20.40
N GLN A 475 -5.78 -6.30 19.87
CA GLN A 475 -5.48 -5.20 18.94
C GLN A 475 -4.71 -4.04 19.58
N LYS A 476 -4.50 -4.08 20.91
CA LYS A 476 -3.74 -3.07 21.67
C LYS A 476 -2.23 -3.28 21.63
N LEU A 477 -1.71 -4.19 20.79
CA LEU A 477 -0.27 -4.52 20.66
C LEU A 477 0.62 -3.29 20.37
N TRP A 478 0.03 -2.20 19.86
CA TRP A 478 0.70 -0.97 19.46
C TRP A 478 0.86 0.07 20.59
N ILE A 479 0.21 -0.15 21.73
CA ILE A 479 0.26 0.76 22.87
C ILE A 479 1.53 0.46 23.66
N ARG A 480 2.37 1.48 23.87
CA ARG A 480 3.45 1.40 24.87
C ARG A 480 2.84 1.56 26.24
N ASP A 481 3.22 0.71 27.19
CA ASP A 481 2.90 0.96 28.59
C ASP A 481 3.43 2.34 28.99
N ARG A 482 2.66 3.05 29.81
CA ARG A 482 3.07 4.33 30.40
C ARG A 482 4.12 4.12 31.46
#